data_AF-A0A7C2P968-F1
#
_entry.id   AF-A0A7C2P968-F1
#
_cell.length_a   1.000
_cell.length_b   1.000
_cell.length_c   1.000
_cell.angle_alpha   90.00
_cell.angle_beta   90.00
_cell.angle_gamma   90.00
#
_symmetry.space_group_name_H-M   'P 1'
#
loop_
_entity.id
_entity.type
_entity.pdbx_description
1 polymer ?
#
loop_
_entity_poly.entity_id
_entity_poly.type
_entity_poly.pdbx_seq_one_letter_code
_entity_poly.pdbx_strand_id
1 'polypeptide(L)'
;HLEDIAAPRCFDVEERLMRELDLPVMHDDQHGTAVVILAGLLNALKVVQKNISDVRIVISGAGSAGIATANLLLEAGATNMAMTDSKGIIAVGREDMNPHKESLAARINPSGARGSLADALAGADVFIGVSKAGIVSEEMIRSMAPGAIVFAMANPIPEIMPDMAKAAGAVVVATGRSDFPNQVNNVLAFPGMFLGAMEARRQFVPAMRVAAARALAALVPEPIAERILPSALEQNVARVVADAVKSV
;
A
#
# COMPACT_ATOMS: atom_id res chain seq x y z
N HIS A 1 12.72 12.47 -8.73
CA HIS A 1 11.83 11.35 -9.07
C HIS A 1 12.70 10.14 -9.39
N LEU A 2 12.65 9.09 -8.56
CA LEU A 2 13.28 7.81 -8.85
C LEU A 2 12.19 6.82 -9.28
N GLU A 3 12.52 5.96 -10.24
CA GLU A 3 11.58 5.03 -10.88
C GLU A 3 12.36 3.85 -11.44
N ASP A 4 11.74 2.66 -11.46
CA ASP A 4 12.27 1.44 -12.09
C ASP A 4 13.66 0.98 -11.57
N ILE A 5 13.94 1.22 -10.28
CA ILE A 5 15.14 0.69 -9.62
C ILE A 5 14.79 -0.57 -8.82
N ALA A 6 15.43 -1.69 -9.16
CA ALA A 6 15.18 -2.96 -8.50
C ALA A 6 15.56 -2.93 -7.00
N ALA A 7 14.73 -3.56 -6.16
CA ALA A 7 15.06 -3.85 -4.78
C ALA A 7 16.15 -4.96 -4.69
N PRO A 8 17.05 -4.93 -3.69
CA PRO A 8 17.11 -3.96 -2.59
C PRO A 8 17.86 -2.66 -2.93
N ARG A 9 18.52 -2.57 -4.10
CA ARG A 9 19.39 -1.43 -4.47
C ARG A 9 18.67 -0.08 -4.43
N CYS A 10 17.38 -0.05 -4.73
CA CYS A 10 16.58 1.19 -4.67
C CYS A 10 16.57 1.86 -3.30
N PHE A 11 16.65 1.09 -2.20
CA PHE A 11 16.69 1.64 -0.84
C PHE A 11 17.97 2.43 -0.59
N ASP A 12 19.13 1.83 -0.91
CA ASP A 12 20.43 2.48 -0.73
C ASP A 12 20.57 3.73 -1.61
N VAL A 13 20.10 3.65 -2.86
CA VAL A 13 20.12 4.78 -3.80
C VAL A 13 19.25 5.93 -3.29
N GLU A 14 18.02 5.64 -2.87
CA GLU A 14 17.12 6.67 -2.34
C GLU A 14 17.68 7.30 -1.07
N GLU A 15 18.15 6.50 -0.12
CA GLU A 15 18.71 7.00 1.14
C GLU A 15 19.92 7.90 0.92
N ARG A 16 20.84 7.50 0.04
CA ARG A 16 22.01 8.33 -0.28
C ARG A 16 21.61 9.64 -0.95
N LEU A 17 20.72 9.60 -1.94
CA LEU A 17 20.28 10.82 -2.64
C LEU A 17 19.52 11.76 -1.71
N MET A 18 18.71 11.24 -0.77
CA MET A 18 18.05 12.05 0.26
C MET A 18 19.04 12.73 1.21
N ARG A 19 20.22 12.15 1.45
CA ARG A 19 21.28 12.72 2.31
C ARG A 19 22.20 13.68 1.57
N GLU A 20 22.48 13.40 0.30
CA GLU A 20 23.48 14.12 -0.51
C GLU A 20 22.87 15.31 -1.28
N LEU A 21 21.56 15.34 -1.51
CA LEU A 21 20.87 16.40 -2.26
C LEU A 21 20.03 17.31 -1.38
N ASP A 22 20.00 18.60 -1.69
CA ASP A 22 19.13 19.60 -1.07
C ASP A 22 17.73 19.70 -1.73
N LEU A 23 17.42 18.79 -2.66
CA LEU A 23 16.16 18.75 -3.42
C LEU A 23 15.31 17.54 -3.05
N PRO A 24 13.97 17.63 -3.03
CA PRO A 24 13.10 16.51 -2.68
C PRO A 24 13.35 15.26 -3.54
N VAL A 25 13.73 14.17 -2.89
CA VAL A 25 13.90 12.85 -3.51
C VAL A 25 12.81 11.90 -3.03
N MET A 26 12.16 11.23 -3.98
CA MET A 26 11.18 10.18 -3.72
C MET A 26 11.22 9.16 -4.85
N HIS A 27 11.15 7.88 -4.48
CA HIS A 27 10.92 6.78 -5.38
C HIS A 27 9.42 6.50 -5.56
N ASP A 28 8.91 6.58 -6.79
CA ASP A 28 7.48 6.50 -7.06
C ASP A 28 6.91 5.10 -6.82
N ASP A 29 7.59 4.06 -7.32
CA ASP A 29 7.22 2.65 -7.10
C ASP A 29 7.23 2.21 -5.62
N GLN A 30 7.79 3.05 -4.73
CA GLN A 30 7.75 2.84 -3.28
C GLN A 30 6.65 3.69 -2.66
N HIS A 31 6.89 4.99 -2.63
CA HIS A 31 6.11 5.93 -1.81
C HIS A 31 4.85 6.39 -2.52
N GLY A 32 4.88 6.54 -3.85
CA GLY A 32 3.69 6.86 -4.65
C GLY A 32 2.65 5.75 -4.50
N THR A 33 3.06 4.51 -4.71
CA THR A 33 2.20 3.32 -4.50
C THR A 33 1.67 3.24 -3.06
N ALA A 34 2.52 3.41 -2.06
CA ALA A 34 2.10 3.37 -0.65
C ALA A 34 1.04 4.44 -0.32
N VAL A 35 1.20 5.68 -0.83
CA VAL A 35 0.26 6.78 -0.61
C VAL A 35 -1.12 6.45 -1.18
N VAL A 36 -1.19 5.94 -2.42
CA VAL A 36 -2.46 5.61 -3.06
C VAL A 36 -3.12 4.40 -2.39
N ILE A 37 -2.34 3.39 -1.97
CA ILE A 37 -2.85 2.26 -1.18
C ILE A 37 -3.47 2.75 0.12
N LEU A 38 -2.76 3.58 0.90
CA LEU A 38 -3.29 4.10 2.15
C LEU A 38 -4.57 4.92 1.91
N ALA A 39 -4.60 5.76 0.88
CA ALA A 39 -5.80 6.54 0.55
C ALA A 39 -7.01 5.65 0.26
N GLY A 40 -6.83 4.65 -0.60
CA GLY A 40 -7.87 3.68 -0.93
C GLY A 40 -8.30 2.87 0.29
N LEU A 41 -7.34 2.42 1.12
CA LEU A 41 -7.62 1.64 2.32
C LEU A 41 -8.44 2.43 3.34
N LEU A 42 -8.10 3.71 3.58
CA LEU A 42 -8.87 4.57 4.49
C LEU A 42 -10.34 4.66 4.08
N ASN A 43 -10.63 4.74 2.79
CA ASN A 43 -12.00 4.76 2.27
C ASN A 43 -12.65 3.36 2.27
N ALA A 44 -11.92 2.31 1.92
CA ALA A 44 -12.42 0.93 2.00
C ALA A 44 -12.83 0.55 3.43
N LEU A 45 -12.05 0.98 4.43
CA LEU A 45 -12.35 0.77 5.84
C LEU A 45 -13.66 1.45 6.28
N LYS A 46 -13.96 2.64 5.75
CA LYS A 46 -15.27 3.30 5.98
C LYS A 46 -16.42 2.48 5.38
N VAL A 47 -16.24 1.94 4.17
CA VAL A 47 -17.26 1.12 3.48
C VAL A 47 -17.62 -0.11 4.32
N VAL A 48 -16.63 -0.76 4.93
CA VAL A 48 -16.84 -1.96 5.77
C VAL A 48 -16.98 -1.65 7.27
N GLN A 49 -17.03 -0.38 7.65
CA GLN A 49 -17.18 0.11 9.03
C GLN A 49 -16.13 -0.43 10.02
N LYS A 50 -14.85 -0.44 9.62
CA LYS A 50 -13.71 -0.87 10.44
C LYS A 50 -12.71 0.27 10.64
N ASN A 51 -11.89 0.19 11.69
CA ASN A 51 -10.77 1.12 11.91
C ASN A 51 -9.43 0.47 11.58
N ILE A 52 -8.48 1.26 11.08
CA ILE A 52 -7.13 0.78 10.70
C ILE A 52 -6.35 0.17 11.87
N SER A 53 -6.62 0.62 13.10
CA SER A 53 -5.99 0.12 14.33
C SER A 53 -6.47 -1.26 14.76
N ASP A 54 -7.64 -1.69 14.26
CA ASP A 54 -8.34 -2.88 14.75
C ASP A 54 -8.28 -4.04 13.74
N VAL A 55 -7.93 -3.74 12.49
CA VAL A 55 -7.89 -4.72 11.39
C VAL A 55 -6.56 -5.48 11.32
N ARG A 56 -6.63 -6.74 10.87
CA ARG A 56 -5.46 -7.53 10.48
C ARG A 56 -5.19 -7.37 8.99
N ILE A 57 -4.01 -6.82 8.67
CA ILE A 57 -3.60 -6.55 7.28
C ILE A 57 -2.53 -7.56 6.85
N VAL A 58 -2.68 -8.16 5.68
CA VAL A 58 -1.70 -9.05 5.07
C VAL A 58 -1.17 -8.44 3.79
N ILE A 59 0.14 -8.26 3.71
CA ILE A 59 0.83 -7.75 2.53
C ILE A 59 1.59 -8.89 1.84
N SER A 60 1.27 -9.19 0.59
CA SER A 60 2.08 -10.10 -0.24
C SER A 60 3.06 -9.32 -1.09
N GLY A 61 4.35 -9.55 -0.85
CA GLY A 61 5.46 -8.92 -1.57
C GLY A 61 6.37 -8.11 -0.65
N ALA A 62 7.45 -8.71 -0.15
CA ALA A 62 8.47 -8.03 0.65
C ALA A 62 9.55 -7.31 -0.21
N GLY A 63 9.09 -6.62 -1.27
CA GLY A 63 9.88 -5.75 -2.13
C GLY A 63 9.76 -4.27 -1.74
N SER A 64 10.19 -3.38 -2.63
CA SER A 64 10.17 -1.93 -2.45
C SER A 64 8.77 -1.38 -2.11
N ALA A 65 7.78 -1.65 -2.96
CA ALA A 65 6.39 -1.21 -2.76
C ALA A 65 5.77 -1.75 -1.46
N GLY A 66 5.96 -3.04 -1.17
CA GLY A 66 5.36 -3.66 0.02
C GLY A 66 5.97 -3.17 1.32
N ILE A 67 7.30 -3.01 1.38
CA ILE A 67 8.00 -2.46 2.55
C ILE A 67 7.60 -1.01 2.78
N ALA A 68 7.55 -0.19 1.72
CA ALA A 68 7.11 1.21 1.83
C ALA A 68 5.65 1.32 2.30
N THR A 69 4.77 0.45 1.77
CA THR A 69 3.37 0.37 2.18
C THR A 69 3.25 -0.01 3.66
N ALA A 70 3.91 -1.08 4.11
CA ALA A 70 3.87 -1.50 5.51
C ALA A 70 4.33 -0.39 6.46
N ASN A 71 5.43 0.29 6.13
CA ASN A 71 5.92 1.41 6.91
C ASN A 71 4.90 2.54 6.99
N LEU A 72 4.29 2.94 5.86
CA LEU A 72 3.32 4.01 5.83
C LEU A 72 2.02 3.64 6.58
N LEU A 73 1.61 2.37 6.54
CA LEU A 73 0.46 1.88 7.31
C LEU A 73 0.73 1.93 8.82
N LEU A 74 1.94 1.59 9.28
CA LEU A 74 2.35 1.76 10.68
C LEU A 74 2.23 3.24 11.10
N GLU A 75 2.76 4.16 10.30
CA GLU A 75 2.64 5.61 10.55
C GLU A 75 1.18 6.10 10.56
N ALA A 76 0.29 5.43 9.82
CA ALA A 76 -1.13 5.72 9.77
C ALA A 76 -1.94 5.10 10.92
N GLY A 77 -1.31 4.30 11.79
CA GLY A 77 -1.93 3.70 12.98
C GLY A 77 -2.31 2.23 12.83
N ALA A 78 -1.89 1.53 11.78
CA ALA A 78 -2.04 0.07 11.72
C ALA A 78 -1.16 -0.60 12.79
N THR A 79 -1.69 -1.59 13.49
CA THR A 79 -1.00 -2.25 14.62
C THR A 79 -0.81 -3.75 14.41
N ASN A 80 -1.59 -4.37 13.52
CA ASN A 80 -1.63 -5.81 13.32
C ASN A 80 -1.41 -6.14 11.83
N MET A 81 -0.18 -6.52 11.48
CA MET A 81 0.18 -6.78 10.09
C MET A 81 1.04 -8.03 9.92
N ALA A 82 0.84 -8.75 8.83
CA ALA A 82 1.76 -9.77 8.37
C ALA A 82 2.24 -9.42 6.96
N MET A 83 3.46 -9.81 6.63
CA MET A 83 3.98 -9.71 5.27
C MET A 83 4.53 -11.06 4.82
N THR A 84 4.29 -11.38 3.56
CA THR A 84 4.82 -12.59 2.93
C THR A 84 5.74 -12.24 1.77
N ASP A 85 6.66 -13.15 1.48
CA ASP A 85 7.37 -13.18 0.22
C ASP A 85 7.28 -14.57 -0.42
N SER A 86 8.09 -14.83 -1.44
CA SER A 86 8.10 -16.11 -2.15
C SER A 86 8.39 -17.35 -1.27
N LYS A 87 8.85 -17.16 -0.03
CA LYS A 87 9.16 -18.23 0.94
C LYS A 87 8.16 -18.32 2.09
N GLY A 88 7.10 -17.51 2.09
CA GLY A 88 6.07 -17.46 3.14
C GLY A 88 6.17 -16.20 4.00
N ILE A 89 5.59 -16.24 5.20
CA ILE A 89 5.58 -15.13 6.15
C ILE A 89 7.02 -14.75 6.53
N ILE A 90 7.31 -13.46 6.50
CA ILE A 90 8.59 -12.93 6.98
C ILE A 90 8.58 -12.88 8.51
N ALA A 91 9.66 -13.36 9.12
CA ALA A 91 9.81 -13.43 10.55
C ALA A 91 11.28 -13.22 10.92
N VAL A 92 11.53 -12.63 12.09
CA VAL A 92 12.89 -12.46 12.62
C VAL A 92 13.58 -13.83 12.73
N GLY A 93 14.82 -13.92 12.26
CA GLY A 93 15.60 -15.16 12.26
C GLY A 93 15.13 -16.21 11.25
N ARG A 94 14.29 -15.86 10.27
CA ARG A 94 14.07 -16.71 9.09
C ARG A 94 15.30 -16.60 8.18
N GLU A 95 15.74 -17.70 7.59
CA GLU A 95 16.77 -17.69 6.56
C GLU A 95 16.31 -16.84 5.34
N ASP A 96 17.27 -16.39 4.52
CA ASP A 96 17.04 -15.58 3.32
C ASP A 96 16.35 -14.21 3.56
N MET A 97 16.58 -13.62 4.73
CA MET A 97 16.13 -12.28 5.09
C MET A 97 17.23 -11.25 4.81
N ASN A 98 16.85 -10.12 4.20
CA ASN A 98 17.74 -8.96 4.10
C ASN A 98 17.47 -8.01 5.28
N PRO A 99 18.37 -7.05 5.57
CA PRO A 99 18.23 -6.16 6.73
C PRO A 99 16.90 -5.38 6.77
N HIS A 100 16.36 -5.00 5.60
CA HIS A 100 15.07 -4.29 5.52
C HIS A 100 13.90 -5.20 5.92
N LYS A 101 13.89 -6.46 5.46
CA LYS A 101 12.88 -7.44 5.85
C LYS A 101 12.96 -7.78 7.33
N GLU A 102 14.17 -7.93 7.89
CA GLU A 102 14.35 -8.24 9.31
C GLU A 102 13.83 -7.10 10.21
N SER A 103 14.25 -5.87 9.90
CA SER A 103 13.80 -4.67 10.62
C SER A 103 12.28 -4.51 10.57
N LEU A 104 11.67 -4.74 9.40
CA LEU A 104 10.22 -4.68 9.26
C LEU A 104 9.53 -5.82 10.01
N ALA A 105 10.00 -7.07 9.87
CA ALA A 105 9.41 -8.24 10.52
C ALA A 105 9.38 -8.09 12.05
N ALA A 106 10.43 -7.51 12.65
CA ALA A 106 10.47 -7.23 14.09
C ALA A 106 9.36 -6.28 14.56
N ARG A 107 8.88 -5.38 13.68
CA ARG A 107 7.85 -4.39 13.98
C ARG A 107 6.44 -4.90 13.70
N ILE A 108 6.24 -5.63 12.61
CA ILE A 108 4.90 -6.07 12.18
C ILE A 108 4.52 -7.45 12.70
N ASN A 109 5.49 -8.34 12.91
CA ASN A 109 5.27 -9.73 13.31
C ASN A 109 6.08 -10.09 14.58
N PRO A 110 5.87 -9.38 15.71
CA PRO A 110 6.64 -9.59 16.93
C PRO A 110 6.40 -10.97 17.56
N SER A 111 5.27 -11.62 17.28
CA SER A 111 4.97 -12.99 17.72
C SER A 111 5.79 -14.05 16.98
N GLY A 112 6.46 -13.69 15.88
CA GLY A 112 7.24 -14.62 15.08
C GLY A 112 6.38 -15.64 14.33
N ALA A 113 5.17 -15.27 13.93
CA ALA A 113 4.29 -16.14 13.15
C ALA A 113 4.98 -16.59 11.86
N ARG A 114 4.80 -17.85 11.48
CA ARG A 114 5.36 -18.49 10.29
C ARG A 114 4.25 -19.24 9.55
N GLY A 115 4.46 -19.46 8.26
CA GLY A 115 3.49 -20.15 7.42
C GLY A 115 3.48 -19.61 6.00
N SER A 116 2.50 -20.09 5.25
CA SER A 116 2.20 -19.70 3.87
C SER A 116 1.38 -18.39 3.80
N LEU A 117 1.12 -17.92 2.58
CA LEU A 117 0.17 -16.83 2.34
C LEU A 117 -1.26 -17.20 2.77
N ALA A 118 -1.67 -18.46 2.59
CA ALA A 118 -2.99 -18.92 3.03
C ALA A 118 -3.13 -18.82 4.56
N ASP A 119 -2.10 -19.23 5.30
CA ASP A 119 -2.08 -19.12 6.77
C ASP A 119 -2.13 -17.66 7.24
N ALA A 120 -1.48 -16.76 6.50
CA ALA A 120 -1.55 -15.33 6.79
C ALA A 120 -2.95 -14.76 6.55
N LEU A 121 -3.63 -15.18 5.46
CA LEU A 121 -4.93 -14.67 5.04
C LEU A 121 -6.11 -15.19 5.87
N ALA A 122 -5.99 -16.36 6.49
CA ALA A 122 -7.04 -16.90 7.35
C ALA A 122 -7.41 -15.93 8.47
N GLY A 123 -8.64 -15.40 8.44
CA GLY A 123 -9.17 -14.40 9.36
C GLY A 123 -8.59 -12.99 9.20
N ALA A 124 -7.87 -12.69 8.12
CA ALA A 124 -7.42 -11.33 7.83
C ALA A 124 -8.56 -10.45 7.31
N ASP A 125 -8.54 -9.16 7.62
CA ASP A 125 -9.53 -8.20 7.14
C ASP A 125 -9.14 -7.61 5.78
N VAL A 126 -7.84 -7.44 5.56
CA VAL A 126 -7.28 -6.73 4.42
C VAL A 126 -6.17 -7.55 3.79
N PHE A 127 -6.25 -7.74 2.47
CA PHE A 127 -5.16 -8.23 1.65
C PHE A 127 -4.62 -7.12 0.74
N ILE A 128 -3.29 -6.99 0.68
CA ILE A 128 -2.58 -6.05 -0.20
C ILE A 128 -1.50 -6.83 -0.96
N GLY A 129 -1.75 -7.10 -2.23
CA GLY A 129 -0.83 -7.78 -3.14
C GLY A 129 -0.05 -6.79 -4.02
N VAL A 130 1.27 -6.79 -3.88
CA VAL A 130 2.23 -6.08 -4.74
C VAL A 130 3.30 -7.07 -5.21
N SER A 131 2.85 -8.22 -5.71
CA SER A 131 3.68 -9.42 -5.86
C SER A 131 3.52 -10.08 -7.23
N LYS A 132 2.96 -11.30 -7.27
CA LYS A 132 2.92 -12.14 -8.47
C LYS A 132 1.48 -12.48 -8.84
N ALA A 133 1.22 -12.51 -10.15
CA ALA A 133 -0.04 -12.94 -10.73
C ALA A 133 -0.55 -14.30 -10.19
N GLY A 134 -1.85 -14.37 -9.91
CA GLY A 134 -2.59 -15.62 -9.69
C GLY A 134 -2.20 -16.43 -8.45
N ILE A 135 -1.63 -15.81 -7.43
CA ILE A 135 -1.19 -16.50 -6.20
C ILE A 135 -2.26 -16.59 -5.12
N VAL A 136 -3.38 -15.88 -5.26
CA VAL A 136 -4.49 -15.89 -4.30
C VAL A 136 -5.67 -16.64 -4.91
N SER A 137 -6.17 -17.65 -4.19
CA SER A 137 -7.35 -18.43 -4.60
C SER A 137 -8.63 -17.89 -3.97
N GLU A 138 -9.78 -18.26 -4.51
CA GLU A 138 -11.08 -17.96 -3.90
C GLU A 138 -11.21 -18.56 -2.49
N GLU A 139 -10.60 -19.72 -2.24
CA GLU A 139 -10.59 -20.33 -0.90
C GLU A 139 -9.84 -19.46 0.12
N MET A 140 -8.70 -18.87 -0.27
CA MET A 140 -7.99 -17.92 0.58
C MET A 140 -8.86 -16.70 0.90
N ILE A 141 -9.59 -16.15 -0.10
CA ILE A 141 -10.52 -15.04 0.15
C ILE A 141 -11.68 -15.46 1.05
N ARG A 142 -12.26 -16.65 0.85
CA ARG A 142 -13.32 -17.18 1.74
C ARG A 142 -12.86 -17.39 3.17
N SER A 143 -11.56 -17.61 3.39
CA SER A 143 -10.97 -17.76 4.73
C SER A 143 -10.78 -16.43 5.46
N MET A 144 -10.89 -15.29 4.77
CA MET A 144 -10.76 -13.95 5.36
C MET A 144 -11.96 -13.60 6.25
N ALA A 145 -11.79 -12.54 7.05
CA ALA A 145 -12.86 -12.04 7.91
C ALA A 145 -14.03 -11.44 7.08
N PRO A 146 -15.28 -11.45 7.61
CA PRO A 146 -16.41 -10.77 6.98
C PRO A 146 -16.09 -9.30 6.67
N GLY A 147 -16.53 -8.80 5.52
CA GLY A 147 -16.14 -7.46 5.07
C GLY A 147 -14.68 -7.40 4.58
N ALA A 148 -14.21 -8.46 3.92
CA ALA A 148 -12.85 -8.53 3.40
C ALA A 148 -12.57 -7.45 2.34
N ILE A 149 -11.40 -6.83 2.45
CA ILE A 149 -10.88 -5.82 1.51
C ILE A 149 -9.70 -6.44 0.76
N VAL A 150 -9.71 -6.38 -0.57
CA VAL A 150 -8.71 -7.02 -1.45
C VAL A 150 -8.10 -6.01 -2.41
N PHE A 151 -6.82 -5.71 -2.24
CA PHE A 151 -6.04 -4.89 -3.17
C PHE A 151 -5.09 -5.83 -3.93
N ALA A 152 -5.43 -6.20 -5.16
CA ALA A 152 -4.63 -7.10 -6.00
C ALA A 152 -3.97 -6.30 -7.14
N MET A 153 -2.74 -5.82 -6.91
CA MET A 153 -2.11 -4.80 -7.74
C MET A 153 -0.99 -5.34 -8.63
N ALA A 154 -0.74 -6.65 -8.65
CA ALA A 154 0.15 -7.23 -9.66
C ALA A 154 -0.35 -6.89 -11.08
N ASN A 155 0.58 -6.46 -11.93
CA ASN A 155 0.32 -6.14 -13.33
C ASN A 155 1.12 -7.08 -14.25
N PRO A 156 0.58 -7.45 -15.43
CA PRO A 156 -0.76 -7.13 -15.95
C PRO A 156 -1.88 -8.03 -15.40
N ILE A 157 -1.52 -9.13 -14.73
CA ILE A 157 -2.47 -10.09 -14.13
C ILE A 157 -2.40 -9.94 -12.60
N PRO A 158 -3.51 -9.56 -11.93
CA PRO A 158 -3.56 -9.44 -10.48
C PRO A 158 -3.28 -10.75 -9.74
N GLU A 159 -3.03 -10.66 -8.43
CA GLU A 159 -2.94 -11.81 -7.52
C GLU A 159 -4.20 -12.68 -7.55
N ILE A 160 -5.37 -12.05 -7.71
CA ILE A 160 -6.68 -12.67 -7.96
C ILE A 160 -7.52 -11.72 -8.80
N MET A 161 -8.28 -12.25 -9.77
CA MET A 161 -9.15 -11.42 -10.60
C MET A 161 -10.32 -10.82 -9.77
N PRO A 162 -10.75 -9.58 -10.04
CA PRO A 162 -11.77 -8.91 -9.23
C PRO A 162 -13.11 -9.65 -9.13
N ASP A 163 -13.55 -10.27 -10.21
CA ASP A 163 -14.78 -11.06 -10.27
C ASP A 163 -14.69 -12.30 -9.36
N MET A 164 -13.54 -13.00 -9.38
CA MET A 164 -13.28 -14.14 -8.48
C MET A 164 -13.21 -13.70 -7.01
N ALA A 165 -12.53 -12.58 -6.71
CA ALA A 165 -12.46 -12.06 -5.35
C ALA A 165 -13.86 -11.69 -4.82
N LYS A 166 -14.69 -11.02 -5.63
CA LYS A 166 -16.08 -10.70 -5.28
C LYS A 166 -16.93 -11.94 -5.10
N ALA A 167 -16.83 -12.93 -6.01
CA ALA A 167 -17.55 -14.20 -5.90
C ALA A 167 -17.17 -15.00 -4.64
N ALA A 168 -15.93 -14.83 -4.17
CA ALA A 168 -15.43 -15.42 -2.94
C ALA A 168 -15.79 -14.65 -1.66
N GLY A 169 -16.43 -13.48 -1.75
CA GLY A 169 -16.94 -12.72 -0.61
C GLY A 169 -16.19 -11.43 -0.27
N ALA A 170 -15.23 -10.98 -1.08
CA ALA A 170 -14.61 -9.68 -0.90
C ALA A 170 -15.63 -8.55 -1.13
N VAL A 171 -15.73 -7.61 -0.18
CA VAL A 171 -16.65 -6.47 -0.25
C VAL A 171 -16.05 -5.35 -1.08
N VAL A 172 -14.77 -5.07 -0.90
CA VAL A 172 -14.04 -4.05 -1.67
C VAL A 172 -12.91 -4.72 -2.42
N VAL A 173 -12.81 -4.46 -3.73
CA VAL A 173 -11.72 -4.94 -4.56
C VAL A 173 -11.09 -3.76 -5.32
N ALA A 174 -9.77 -3.67 -5.28
CA ALA A 174 -8.97 -2.68 -5.97
C ALA A 174 -7.82 -3.35 -6.74
N THR A 175 -7.42 -2.78 -7.88
CA THR A 175 -6.33 -3.33 -8.70
C THR A 175 -5.46 -2.23 -9.29
N GLY A 176 -4.33 -2.58 -9.89
CA GLY A 176 -3.52 -1.63 -10.67
C GLY A 176 -4.09 -1.32 -12.07
N ARG A 177 -5.12 -2.05 -12.51
CA ARG A 177 -5.63 -1.97 -13.88
C ARG A 177 -6.75 -0.93 -14.01
N SER A 178 -6.75 -0.23 -15.14
CA SER A 178 -7.72 0.83 -15.44
C SER A 178 -9.08 0.34 -15.92
N ASP A 179 -9.19 -0.92 -16.33
CA ASP A 179 -10.44 -1.51 -16.80
C ASP A 179 -11.35 -2.02 -15.66
N PHE A 180 -10.90 -1.92 -14.41
CA PHE A 180 -11.68 -2.25 -13.22
C PHE A 180 -11.93 -1.01 -12.34
N PRO A 181 -13.01 -1.02 -11.53
CA PRO A 181 -13.19 -0.02 -10.48
C PRO A 181 -12.01 0.01 -9.50
N ASN A 182 -11.86 1.14 -8.80
CA ASN A 182 -10.82 1.32 -7.77
C ASN A 182 -9.40 1.08 -8.28
N GLN A 183 -9.01 1.72 -9.39
CA GLN A 183 -7.64 1.66 -9.87
C GLN A 183 -6.69 2.35 -8.89
N VAL A 184 -5.73 1.58 -8.35
CA VAL A 184 -4.57 2.09 -7.62
C VAL A 184 -3.55 2.55 -8.66
N ASN A 185 -3.47 3.86 -8.88
CA ASN A 185 -2.58 4.47 -9.86
C ASN A 185 -1.71 5.55 -9.22
N ASN A 186 -0.39 5.40 -9.29
CA ASN A 186 0.58 6.33 -8.70
C ASN A 186 0.44 7.77 -9.21
N VAL A 187 -0.16 7.98 -10.39
CA VAL A 187 -0.46 9.31 -10.94
C VAL A 187 -1.33 10.17 -10.01
N LEU A 188 -2.09 9.54 -9.12
CA LEU A 188 -2.88 10.23 -8.10
C LEU A 188 -2.01 10.88 -7.01
N ALA A 189 -0.77 10.42 -6.83
CA ALA A 189 0.13 10.85 -5.77
C ALA A 189 1.29 11.72 -6.28
N PHE A 190 2.15 11.18 -7.16
CA PHE A 190 3.45 11.80 -7.44
C PHE A 190 3.39 13.26 -7.94
N PRO A 191 2.45 13.69 -8.80
CA PRO A 191 2.44 15.07 -9.28
C PRO A 191 2.22 16.06 -8.15
N GLY A 192 1.25 15.76 -7.27
CA GLY A 192 0.94 16.60 -6.11
C GLY A 192 2.02 16.54 -5.02
N MET A 193 2.56 15.34 -4.78
CA MET A 193 3.66 15.14 -3.82
C MET A 193 4.86 16.03 -4.16
N PHE A 194 5.35 15.98 -5.40
CA PHE A 194 6.48 16.80 -5.83
C PHE A 194 6.11 18.29 -5.85
N LEU A 195 4.93 18.67 -6.35
CA LEU A 195 4.51 20.07 -6.35
C LEU A 195 4.50 20.67 -4.94
N GLY A 196 3.91 19.97 -3.96
CA GLY A 196 3.86 20.42 -2.57
C GLY A 196 5.24 20.55 -1.93
N ALA A 197 6.10 19.54 -2.11
CA ALA A 197 7.46 19.54 -1.57
C ALA A 197 8.34 20.63 -2.19
N MET A 198 8.22 20.87 -3.50
CA MET A 198 8.92 21.95 -4.20
C MET A 198 8.44 23.34 -3.76
N GLU A 199 7.12 23.55 -3.61
CA GLU A 199 6.57 24.81 -3.09
C GLU A 199 7.00 25.08 -1.66
N ALA A 200 7.08 24.04 -0.82
CA ALA A 200 7.58 24.14 0.54
C ALA A 200 9.11 24.27 0.62
N ARG A 201 9.82 23.91 -0.46
CA ARG A 201 11.29 23.77 -0.50
C ARG A 201 11.81 22.84 0.60
N ARG A 202 11.16 21.68 0.76
CA ARG A 202 11.50 20.69 1.80
C ARG A 202 11.72 19.31 1.21
N GLN A 203 12.56 18.52 1.89
CA GLN A 203 12.67 17.08 1.68
C GLN A 203 11.40 16.36 2.12
N PHE A 204 11.11 15.22 1.50
CA PHE A 204 9.97 14.38 1.89
C PHE A 204 10.19 13.75 3.26
N VAL A 205 9.19 13.85 4.12
CA VAL A 205 9.11 13.17 5.42
C VAL A 205 7.90 12.24 5.48
N PRO A 206 7.87 11.20 6.33
CA PRO A 206 6.74 10.28 6.43
C PRO A 206 5.39 10.97 6.67
N ALA A 207 5.36 12.03 7.49
CA ALA A 207 4.15 12.80 7.76
C ALA A 207 3.53 13.43 6.50
N MET A 208 4.35 13.86 5.52
CA MET A 208 3.85 14.39 4.24
C MET A 208 3.12 13.30 3.42
N ARG A 209 3.61 12.06 3.46
CA ARG A 209 2.99 10.92 2.76
C ARG A 209 1.65 10.55 3.39
N VAL A 210 1.55 10.56 4.72
CA VAL A 210 0.28 10.34 5.43
C VAL A 210 -0.71 11.47 5.12
N ALA A 211 -0.26 12.72 5.12
CA ALA A 211 -1.10 13.87 4.77
C ALA A 211 -1.62 13.79 3.33
N ALA A 212 -0.77 13.43 2.38
CA ALA A 212 -1.14 13.20 0.99
C ALA A 212 -2.21 12.10 0.84
N ALA A 213 -2.01 10.96 1.50
CA ALA A 213 -2.97 9.85 1.45
C ALA A 213 -4.34 10.24 2.03
N ARG A 214 -4.35 10.98 3.15
CA ARG A 214 -5.59 11.49 3.77
C ARG A 214 -6.30 12.49 2.87
N ALA A 215 -5.56 13.41 2.23
CA ALA A 215 -6.12 14.38 1.30
C ALA A 215 -6.71 13.70 0.06
N LEU A 216 -6.01 12.70 -0.48
CA LEU A 216 -6.50 11.90 -1.61
C LEU A 216 -7.77 11.12 -1.25
N ALA A 217 -7.81 10.50 -0.06
CA ALA A 217 -9.01 9.83 0.44
C ALA A 217 -10.19 10.79 0.61
N ALA A 218 -9.95 12.02 1.07
CA ALA A 218 -10.99 13.03 1.29
C ALA A 218 -11.67 13.54 0.00
N LEU A 219 -11.06 13.33 -1.17
CA LEU A 219 -11.69 13.62 -2.46
C LEU A 219 -12.89 12.70 -2.77
N VAL A 220 -13.04 11.60 -2.04
CA VAL A 220 -14.21 10.72 -2.09
C VAL A 220 -14.91 10.76 -0.73
N PRO A 221 -15.76 11.77 -0.45
CA PRO A 221 -16.34 11.96 0.87
C PRO A 221 -17.27 10.81 1.29
N GLU A 222 -18.05 10.28 0.34
CA GLU A 222 -18.99 9.17 0.52
C GLU A 222 -18.51 7.96 -0.31
N PRO A 223 -17.48 7.23 0.14
CA PRO A 223 -16.95 6.10 -0.61
C PRO A 223 -17.95 4.95 -0.64
N ILE A 224 -18.00 4.27 -1.78
CA ILE A 224 -18.75 3.03 -1.98
C ILE A 224 -17.77 1.93 -2.41
N ALA A 225 -18.20 0.66 -2.38
CA ALA A 225 -17.34 -0.47 -2.70
C ALA A 225 -16.68 -0.37 -4.09
N GLU A 226 -17.37 0.23 -5.07
CA GLU A 226 -16.87 0.46 -6.44
C GLU A 226 -16.14 1.81 -6.63
N ARG A 227 -16.07 2.67 -5.61
CA ARG A 227 -15.38 3.97 -5.69
C ARG A 227 -14.79 4.37 -4.34
N ILE A 228 -13.57 3.92 -4.08
CA ILE A 228 -12.77 4.27 -2.88
C ILE A 228 -11.65 5.28 -3.19
N LEU A 229 -11.34 5.49 -4.48
CA LEU A 229 -10.32 6.42 -4.97
C LEU A 229 -10.95 7.36 -6.01
N PRO A 230 -10.45 8.61 -6.13
CA PRO A 230 -10.82 9.47 -7.24
C PRO A 230 -10.24 8.93 -8.55
N SER A 231 -10.85 9.31 -9.67
CA SER A 231 -10.26 9.01 -10.99
C SER A 231 -9.03 9.88 -11.25
N ALA A 232 -8.06 9.33 -11.99
CA ALA A 232 -6.87 10.07 -12.44
C ALA A 232 -7.20 11.26 -13.35
N LEU A 233 -8.41 11.30 -13.92
CA LEU A 233 -8.89 12.38 -14.77
C LEU A 233 -9.66 13.46 -14.00
N GLU A 234 -9.90 13.26 -12.70
CA GLU A 234 -10.54 14.28 -11.87
C GLU A 234 -9.64 15.51 -11.76
N GLN A 235 -10.23 16.68 -11.93
CA GLN A 235 -9.50 17.95 -11.87
C GLN A 235 -8.98 18.20 -10.46
N ASN A 236 -7.85 18.90 -10.35
CA ASN A 236 -7.26 19.37 -9.10
C ASN A 236 -6.76 18.30 -8.11
N VAL A 237 -6.76 17.01 -8.45
CA VAL A 237 -6.20 15.95 -7.57
C VAL A 237 -4.77 16.30 -7.14
N ALA A 238 -3.91 16.64 -8.10
CA ALA A 238 -2.53 17.04 -7.82
C ALA A 238 -2.42 18.29 -6.93
N ARG A 239 -3.32 19.29 -7.10
CA ARG A 239 -3.32 20.50 -6.28
C ARG A 239 -3.69 20.19 -4.83
N VAL A 240 -4.73 19.39 -4.62
CA VAL A 240 -5.20 18.99 -3.27
C VAL A 240 -4.11 18.22 -2.53
N VAL A 241 -3.44 17.28 -3.21
CA VAL A 241 -2.30 16.57 -2.63
C VAL A 241 -1.15 17.52 -2.33
N ALA A 242 -0.83 18.46 -3.23
CA ALA A 242 0.24 19.44 -3.03
C ALA A 242 0.00 20.35 -1.82
N ASP A 243 -1.22 20.86 -1.66
CA ASP A 243 -1.60 21.72 -0.52
C ASP A 243 -1.45 20.96 0.81
N ALA A 244 -1.89 19.71 0.86
CA ALA A 244 -1.73 18.87 2.04
C ALA A 244 -0.25 18.63 2.38
N VAL A 245 0.57 18.27 1.39
CA VAL A 245 2.01 18.05 1.58
C VAL A 245 2.72 19.31 2.05
N LYS A 246 2.39 20.46 1.47
CA LYS A 246 2.99 21.77 1.82
C LYS A 246 2.64 22.21 3.24
N SER A 247 1.50 21.79 3.76
CA SER A 247 1.02 22.18 5.10
C SER A 247 1.71 21.47 6.27
N VAL A 248 2.50 20.42 5.98
CA VAL A 248 3.32 19.65 6.94
C VAL A 248 4.72 20.25 7.05
#